data_AF-A0A163G841-F1
#
_entry.id   AF-A0A163G841-F1
#
_cell.length_a   1.000
_cell.length_b   1.000
_cell.length_c   1.000
_cell.angle_alpha   90.00
_cell.angle_beta   90.00
_cell.angle_gamma   90.00
#
_symmetry.space_group_name_H-M   'P 1'
#
loop_
_entity.id
_entity.type
_entity.pdbx_description
1 polymer ?
#
loop_
_entity_poly.entity_id
_entity_poly.type
_entity_poly.pdbx_seq_one_letter_code
_entity_poly.pdbx_strand_id
1 'polypeptide(L)' 'MEKENVKKIITDHEFLELLQAAKNNDHESILALIDLFKKDILSISRYIHLPKEDAISEITLEILEFIKRSDDEII' A
#
# COMPACT_ATOMS: atom_id res chain seq x y z
N MET A 1 -12.12 -4.69 -24.69
CA MET A 1 -12.54 -3.63 -23.74
C MET A 1 -11.39 -3.42 -22.78
N GLU A 2 -10.50 -2.46 -23.09
CA GLU A 2 -9.44 -2.05 -22.18
C GLU A 2 -10.03 -0.99 -21.27
N LYS A 3 -10.40 -1.37 -20.05
CA LYS A 3 -10.73 -0.38 -19.02
C LYS A 3 -9.41 0.20 -18.57
N GLU A 4 -9.04 1.33 -19.16
CA GLU A 4 -7.95 2.17 -18.71
C GLU A 4 -8.08 2.34 -17.21
N ASN A 5 -7.16 1.72 -16.52
CA ASN A 5 -7.13 1.68 -15.09
C ASN A 5 -6.50 3.03 -14.68
N VAL A 6 -7.30 4.09 -14.76
CA VAL A 6 -6.93 5.46 -14.41
C VAL A 6 -6.37 5.38 -12.99
N LYS A 7 -5.04 5.45 -12.86
CA LYS A 7 -4.42 5.66 -11.56
C LYS A 7 -5.08 6.92 -11.02
N LYS A 8 -5.78 6.84 -9.89
CA LYS A 8 -6.26 8.03 -9.20
C LYS A 8 -5.00 8.82 -8.88
N ILE A 9 -4.75 9.89 -9.64
CA ILE A 9 -3.58 10.73 -9.46
C ILE A 9 -3.85 11.51 -8.17
N ILE A 10 -3.37 10.96 -7.06
CA ILE A 10 -3.36 11.63 -5.76
C ILE A 10 -2.18 12.59 -5.76
N THR A 11 -2.38 13.78 -5.22
CA THR A 11 -1.29 14.73 -4.99
C THR A 11 -0.44 14.31 -3.79
N ASP A 12 0.79 14.82 -3.71
CA ASP A 12 1.66 14.56 -2.56
C ASP A 12 1.01 14.97 -1.23
N HIS A 13 0.26 16.07 -1.23
CA HIS A 13 -0.44 16.55 -0.04
C HIS A 13 -1.54 15.59 0.41
N GLU A 14 -2.42 15.18 -0.51
CA GLU A 14 -3.48 14.21 -0.23
C GLU A 14 -2.89 12.86 0.21
N PHE A 15 -1.74 12.45 -0.36
CA PHE A 15 -1.05 11.25 0.07
C PHE A 15 -0.55 11.36 1.52
N LEU A 16 0.05 12.50 1.90
CA LEU A 16 0.53 12.74 3.26
C LEU A 16 -0.63 12.76 4.28
N GLU A 17 -1.76 13.37 3.93
CA GLU A 17 -2.96 13.34 4.77
C GLU A 17 -3.47 11.91 4.97
N LEU A 18 -3.54 11.13 3.89
CA LEU A 18 -3.96 9.75 3.92
C LEU A 18 -3.02 8.87 4.76
N LEU A 19 -1.71 9.07 4.61
CA LEU A 19 -0.69 8.38 5.40
C LEU A 19 -0.80 8.71 6.88
N GLN A 20 -1.01 9.99 7.22
CA GLN A 20 -1.16 10.42 8.60
C GLN A 20 -2.41 9.84 9.26
N ALA A 21 -3.53 9.79 8.53
CA ALA A 21 -4.77 9.17 9.01
C ALA A 21 -4.59 7.66 9.23
N ALA A 22 -3.92 6.96 8.31
CA ALA A 22 -3.61 5.54 8.44
C ALA A 22 -2.66 5.22 9.61
N LYS A 23 -1.65 6.07 9.85
CA LYS A 23 -0.79 6.03 11.04
C LYS A 23 -1.63 6.11 12.33
N ASN A 24 -2.68 6.93 12.34
CA ASN A 24 -3.62 7.08 13.46
C ASN A 24 -4.69 5.98 13.56
N ASN A 25 -4.52 4.83 12.89
CA ASN A 25 -5.47 3.70 12.87
C ASN A 25 -6.81 3.97 12.18
N ASP A 26 -6.89 4.98 11.30
CA ASP A 26 -8.07 5.13 10.45
C ASP A 26 -8.13 4.00 9.41
N HIS A 27 -9.14 3.13 9.53
CA HIS A 27 -9.24 1.92 8.74
C HIS A 27 -9.50 2.21 7.26
N GLU A 28 -10.33 3.21 6.96
CA GLU A 28 -10.62 3.61 5.57
C GLU A 28 -9.37 4.14 4.87
N SER A 29 -8.54 4.91 5.59
CA SER A 29 -7.27 5.42 5.06
C SER A 29 -6.25 4.30 4.83
N ILE A 30 -6.20 3.29 5.70
CA ILE A 30 -5.36 2.10 5.50
C ILE A 30 -5.80 1.36 4.22
N LEU A 31 -7.10 1.12 4.05
CA LEU A 31 -7.62 0.43 2.86
C LEU A 31 -7.36 1.23 1.59
N ALA A 32 -7.52 2.55 1.64
CA ALA A 32 -7.25 3.44 0.53
C ALA A 32 -5.77 3.46 0.13
N LEU A 33 -4.83 3.38 1.09
CA LEU A 33 -3.40 3.23 0.81
C LEU A 33 -3.10 1.89 0.14
N ILE A 34 -3.68 0.79 0.63
CA ILE A 34 -3.49 -0.53 0.00
C ILE A 34 -4.04 -0.53 -1.44
N ASP A 35 -5.21 0.06 -1.67
CA ASP A 35 -5.79 0.13 -3.02
C ASP A 35 -4.95 1.00 -3.97
N LEU A 36 -4.36 2.10 -3.47
CA LEU A 36 -3.43 2.95 -4.22
C LEU A 36 -2.24 2.15 -4.77
N PHE A 37 -1.67 1.25 -3.96
CA PHE A 37 -0.52 0.41 -4.34
C PHE A 37 -0.90 -0.95 -4.95
N LYS A 38 -2.19 -1.30 -5.04
CA LYS A 38 -2.66 -2.63 -5.46
C LYS A 38 -2.06 -3.13 -6.77
N LYS A 39 -1.91 -2.24 -7.76
CA LYS A 39 -1.28 -2.61 -9.06
C LYS A 39 0.19 -2.97 -8.88
N ASP A 40 0.89 -2.24 -8.04
CA ASP A 40 2.32 -2.44 -7.79
C ASP A 40 2.52 -3.71 -6.97
N ILE A 41 1.68 -3.98 -5.96
CA ILE A 41 1.63 -5.25 -5.22
C ILE A 41 1.43 -6.44 -6.19
N LEU A 42 0.45 -6.34 -7.10
CA LEU A 42 0.19 -7.36 -8.12
C LEU A 42 1.31 -7.49 -9.15
N SER A 43 2.09 -6.43 -9.38
CA SER A 43 3.21 -6.42 -10.31
C SER A 43 4.44 -7.07 -9.71
N ILE A 44 4.80 -6.67 -8.49
CA ILE A 44 5.96 -7.13 -7.74
C ILE A 44 5.80 -8.59 -7.34
N SER A 45 4.60 -9.01 -6.91
CA SER A 45 4.33 -10.40 -6.51
C SER A 45 4.66 -11.45 -7.58
N ARG A 46 4.68 -11.08 -8.88
CA ARG A 46 5.07 -12.00 -9.97
C ARG A 46 6.55 -12.37 -9.97
N TYR A 47 7.38 -11.63 -9.25
CA TYR A 47 8.84 -11.83 -9.20
C TYR A 47 9.32 -12.45 -7.89
N ILE A 48 8.41 -12.69 -6.94
CA ILE A 48 8.72 -13.33 -5.66
C ILE A 48 8.58 -14.85 -5.81
N HIS A 49 9.54 -15.61 -5.27
CA HIS A 49 9.53 -17.08 -5.32
C HIS A 49 8.61 -17.68 -4.24
N LEU A 50 7.34 -17.31 -4.28
CA LEU A 50 6.25 -17.79 -3.43
C LEU A 50 4.99 -18.00 -4.29
N PRO A 51 4.00 -18.78 -3.82
CA PRO A 51 2.66 -18.73 -4.39
C PRO A 51 2.15 -17.29 -4.48
N LYS A 52 1.42 -16.97 -5.55
CA LYS A 52 1.01 -15.59 -5.84
C LYS A 52 0.24 -14.95 -4.69
N GLU A 53 -0.66 -15.70 -4.06
CA GLU A 53 -1.49 -15.21 -2.95
C GLU A 53 -0.64 -14.93 -1.70
N ASP A 54 0.33 -15.80 -1.42
CA ASP A 54 1.28 -15.61 -0.32
C ASP A 54 2.15 -14.37 -0.57
N ALA A 55 2.71 -14.22 -1.77
CA ALA A 55 3.49 -13.05 -2.14
C ALA A 55 2.70 -11.73 -2.01
N ILE A 56 1.42 -11.72 -2.41
CA ILE A 56 0.54 -10.55 -2.23
C ILE A 56 0.33 -10.25 -0.74
N SER A 57 0.11 -11.29 0.06
CA SER A 57 -0.15 -11.16 1.49
C SER A 57 1.07 -10.63 2.24
N GLU A 58 2.26 -11.16 1.95
CA GLU A 58 3.54 -10.70 2.51
C GLU A 58 3.81 -9.23 2.18
N ILE A 59 3.68 -8.83 0.90
CA ILE A 59 3.88 -7.41 0.53
C ILE A 59 2.87 -6.51 1.25
N THR A 60 1.62 -6.94 1.37
CA THR A 60 0.57 -6.15 2.04
C THR A 60 0.87 -6.00 3.53
N LEU A 61 1.34 -7.07 4.18
CA LEU A 61 1.74 -7.06 5.59
C LEU A 61 2.90 -6.09 5.81
N GLU A 62 3.94 -6.16 4.99
CA GLU A 62 5.10 -5.26 5.08
C GLU A 62 4.70 -3.78 4.91
N ILE A 63 3.77 -3.47 4.01
CA ILE A 63 3.22 -2.11 3.86
C ILE A 63 2.49 -1.68 5.13
N LEU A 64 1.67 -2.55 5.71
CA LEU A 64 0.94 -2.26 6.95
C LEU A 64 1.90 -2.01 8.11
N GLU A 65 2.92 -2.85 8.26
CA GLU A 65 3.96 -2.69 9.28
C GLU A 65 4.74 -1.39 9.07
N PHE A 66 5.10 -1.06 7.83
CA PHE A 66 5.75 0.21 7.50
C PHE A 66 4.88 1.42 7.87
N ILE A 67 3.58 1.38 7.60
CA ILE A 67 2.65 2.44 8.00
C ILE A 67 2.59 2.57 9.53
N LYS A 68 2.67 1.45 10.27
CA LYS A 68 2.60 1.43 11.74
C LYS A 68 3.91 1.75 12.43
N ARG A 69 5.04 1.67 11.74
CA ARG A 69 6.32 2.07 12.29
C ARG A 69 6.32 3.57 12.64
N SER A 70 6.61 3.85 13.89
CA SER A 70 6.95 5.20 14.34
C SER A 70 8.31 5.59 13.77
N ASP A 71 8.52 6.87 13.47
CA ASP A 71 9.77 7.37 12.88
C ASP A 71 11.00 7.19 13.83
N ASP A 72 10.80 6.66 15.03
CA ASP A 72 11.81 6.39 16.07
C ASP A 72 12.63 5.10 15.84
N GLU A 73 12.30 4.26 14.84
CA GLU A 73 13.00 2.99 14.55
C GLU A 73 13.94 3.03 13.33
N ILE A 74 14.45 4.20 12.95
CA ILE A 74 15.55 4.29 11.96
C ILE A 74 16.88 4.06 12.71
N ILE A 75 17.34 2.81 12.74
CA ILE A 75 18.70 2.42 13.18
C ILE A 75 19.67 2.49 12.00
#